data_AF-A0A834J6B8-F1
#
_entry.id   AF-A0A834J6B8-F1
#
_cell.length_a   1.000
_cell.length_b   1.000
_cell.length_c   1.000
_cell.angle_alpha   90.00
_cell.angle_beta   90.00
_cell.angle_gamma   90.00
#
_symmetry.space_group_name_H-M   'P 1'
#
loop_
_entity.id
_entity.type
_entity.pdbx_description
1 polymer ?
#
loop_
_entity_poly.entity_id
_entity_poly.type
_entity_poly.pdbx_seq_one_letter_code
_entity_poly.pdbx_strand_id
1 'polypeptide(L)'
;MANDSEHDIGNYFRSNLLAVRNAISQEDFKKFDGLRSNADRVAFILSYPEAHRLSLEVENREMKNNEKALKFKDIGNKFFGQGEYPKALEAYSNAVLFAPENG
;
A
#
# COMPACT_ATOMS: atom_id res chain seq x y z
N MET A 1 -25.09 -14.47 2.13
CA MET A 1 -24.69 -13.05 2.31
C MET A 1 -23.22 -13.00 1.97
N ALA A 2 -22.91 -12.55 0.75
CA ALA A 2 -21.55 -12.58 0.22
C ALA A 2 -20.69 -11.51 0.91
N ASN A 3 -19.41 -11.82 0.99
CA ASN A 3 -18.38 -11.20 1.80
C ASN A 3 -18.04 -9.78 1.29
N ASP A 4 -18.66 -8.74 1.84
CA ASP A 4 -18.38 -7.34 1.47
C ASP A 4 -17.00 -6.82 1.94
N SER A 5 -16.22 -7.64 2.65
CA SER A 5 -14.91 -7.24 3.21
C SER A 5 -13.73 -7.37 2.24
N GLU A 6 -13.87 -8.12 1.13
CA GLU A 6 -12.81 -8.24 0.11
C GLU A 6 -12.69 -7.00 -0.76
N HIS A 7 -13.69 -6.11 -0.74
CA HIS A 7 -13.76 -4.98 -1.67
C HIS A 7 -12.95 -3.74 -1.23
N ASP A 8 -12.41 -3.72 -0.01
CA ASP A 8 -11.89 -2.48 0.59
C ASP A 8 -10.38 -2.29 0.42
N ILE A 9 -9.57 -3.34 0.62
CA ILE A 9 -8.10 -3.23 0.49
C ILE A 9 -7.69 -2.96 -0.96
N GLY A 10 -8.37 -3.62 -1.91
CA GLY A 10 -8.09 -3.46 -3.33
C GLY A 10 -8.38 -2.05 -3.82
N ASN A 11 -9.43 -1.40 -3.30
CA ASN A 11 -9.80 -0.04 -3.70
C ASN A 11 -8.90 1.04 -3.05
N TYR A 12 -8.44 0.82 -1.83
CA TYR A 12 -7.59 1.76 -1.10
C TYR A 12 -6.32 2.14 -1.90
N PHE A 13 -5.56 1.15 -2.37
CA PHE A 13 -4.37 1.42 -3.19
C PHE A 13 -4.68 1.69 -4.66
N ARG A 14 -5.90 1.39 -5.13
CA ARG A 14 -6.26 1.56 -6.55
C ARG A 14 -6.23 3.02 -6.97
N SER A 15 -6.74 3.93 -6.14
CA SER A 15 -6.74 5.36 -6.45
C SER A 15 -5.32 5.92 -6.54
N ASN A 16 -4.46 5.55 -5.58
CA ASN A 16 -3.04 5.91 -5.60
C ASN A 16 -2.32 5.30 -6.83
N LEU A 17 -2.53 4.01 -7.10
CA LEU A 17 -1.97 3.32 -8.26
C LEU A 17 -2.39 3.99 -9.57
N LEU A 18 -3.66 4.36 -9.72
CA LEU A 18 -4.16 5.05 -10.90
C LEU A 18 -3.53 6.44 -11.05
N ALA A 19 -3.40 7.19 -9.96
CA ALA A 19 -2.74 8.50 -9.99
C ALA A 19 -1.28 8.39 -10.45
N VAL A 20 -0.51 7.46 -9.87
CA VAL A 20 0.88 7.19 -10.27
C VAL A 20 0.96 6.72 -11.72
N ARG A 21 0.12 5.76 -12.13
CA ARG A 21 0.08 5.24 -13.50
C ARG A 21 -0.19 6.36 -14.51
N ASN A 22 -1.10 7.27 -14.20
CA ASN A 22 -1.47 8.38 -15.09
C ASN A 22 -0.38 9.47 -15.16
N ALA A 23 0.45 9.60 -14.13
CA ALA A 23 1.57 10.54 -14.11
C ALA A 23 2.80 10.03 -14.89
N ILE A 24 2.96 8.72 -15.05
CA ILE A 24 4.08 8.11 -15.77
C ILE A 24 3.86 8.25 -17.29
N SER A 25 4.74 9.01 -17.95
CA SER A 25 4.75 9.13 -19.41
C SER A 25 5.15 7.82 -20.09
N GLN A 26 4.85 7.68 -21.39
CA GLN A 26 5.30 6.50 -22.16
C GLN A 26 6.82 6.39 -22.26
N GLU A 27 7.53 7.51 -22.27
CA GLU A 27 9.00 7.53 -22.26
C GLU A 27 9.53 7.03 -20.91
N ASP A 28 8.97 7.52 -19.82
CA ASP A 28 9.36 7.13 -18.47
C ASP A 28 8.98 5.69 -18.16
N PHE A 29 7.86 5.20 -18.70
CA PHE A 29 7.51 3.79 -18.58
C PHE A 29 8.56 2.88 -19.23
N LYS A 30 9.13 3.27 -20.38
CA LYS A 30 10.25 2.53 -21.01
C LYS A 30 11.51 2.56 -20.14
N LYS A 31 11.80 3.68 -19.48
CA LYS A 31 12.92 3.77 -18.52
C LYS A 31 12.69 2.82 -17.33
N PHE A 32 11.46 2.80 -16.79
CA PHE A 32 11.06 1.91 -15.71
C PHE A 32 11.18 0.42 -16.09
N ASP A 33 10.70 0.04 -17.27
CA ASP A 33 10.75 -1.35 -17.76
C ASP A 33 12.20 -1.86 -17.88
N GLY A 34 13.12 -0.98 -18.26
CA GLY A 34 14.55 -1.26 -18.36
C GLY A 34 15.28 -1.44 -17.01
N LEU A 35 14.64 -1.16 -15.86
CA LEU A 35 15.26 -1.28 -14.55
C LEU A 35 15.42 -2.75 -14.13
N ARG A 36 16.63 -3.11 -13.69
CA ARG A 36 17.03 -4.49 -13.39
C ARG A 36 16.74 -4.92 -11.96
N SER A 37 16.72 -3.99 -11.01
CA SER A 37 16.51 -4.31 -9.59
C SER A 37 15.17 -3.80 -9.08
N ASN A 38 14.60 -4.52 -8.12
CA ASN A 38 13.38 -4.08 -7.44
C ASN A 38 13.62 -2.78 -6.65
N ALA A 39 14.83 -2.58 -6.12
CA ALA A 39 15.19 -1.35 -5.42
C ALA A 39 15.11 -0.14 -6.36
N ASP A 40 15.66 -0.24 -7.58
CA ASP A 40 15.59 0.84 -8.56
C ASP A 40 14.16 1.10 -9.01
N ARG A 41 13.37 0.04 -9.22
CA ARG A 41 11.94 0.16 -9.58
C ARG A 41 11.16 0.89 -8.50
N VAL A 42 11.40 0.57 -7.23
CA VAL A 42 10.78 1.27 -6.09
C VAL A 42 11.23 2.72 -6.05
N ALA A 43 12.53 2.99 -6.17
CA ALA A 43 13.06 4.36 -6.17
C ALA A 43 12.48 5.22 -7.30
N PHE A 44 12.33 4.62 -8.50
CA PHE A 44 11.71 5.28 -9.65
C PHE A 44 10.24 5.64 -9.38
N ILE A 45 9.45 4.71 -8.84
CA ILE A 45 8.04 5.00 -8.51
C ILE A 45 7.95 6.08 -7.42
N LEU A 46 8.83 6.03 -6.42
CA LEU A 46 8.88 7.04 -5.34
C LEU A 46 9.36 8.42 -5.80
N SER A 47 9.92 8.58 -7.00
CA SER A 47 10.23 9.91 -7.55
C SER A 47 8.99 10.66 -8.04
N TYR A 48 7.85 9.98 -8.21
CA TYR A 48 6.59 10.61 -8.59
C TYR A 48 5.86 11.13 -7.33
N PRO A 49 5.49 12.42 -7.27
CA PRO A 49 4.79 12.99 -6.11
C PRO A 49 3.46 12.29 -5.82
N GLU A 50 2.79 11.74 -6.84
CA GLU A 50 1.56 10.97 -6.73
C GLU A 50 1.73 9.71 -5.88
N ALA A 51 2.93 9.11 -5.86
CA ALA A 51 3.21 7.92 -5.05
C ALA A 51 3.11 8.20 -3.55
N HIS A 52 3.25 9.46 -3.15
CA HIS A 52 3.15 9.91 -1.76
C HIS A 52 1.71 10.31 -1.37
N ARG A 53 0.78 10.33 -2.33
CA ARG A 53 -0.64 10.67 -2.09
C ARG A 53 -1.42 9.41 -1.72
N LEU A 54 -1.21 8.96 -0.50
CA LEU A 54 -2.06 7.98 0.16
C LEU A 54 -3.05 8.77 1.02
N SER A 55 -4.18 9.21 0.43
CA SER A 55 -5.24 9.78 1.26
C SER A 55 -5.82 8.66 2.11
N LEU A 56 -5.39 8.59 3.35
CA LEU A 56 -6.02 7.83 4.41
C LEU A 56 -7.27 8.59 4.89
N GLU A 57 -8.18 8.94 3.96
CA GLU A 57 -9.53 9.35 4.35
C GLU A 57 -10.28 8.09 4.80
N VAL A 58 -9.86 7.56 5.95
CA VAL A 58 -10.62 6.57 6.68
C VAL A 58 -11.79 7.34 7.27
N GLU A 59 -12.93 7.30 6.58
CA GLU A 59 -14.19 7.92 7.00
C GLU A 59 -14.62 7.47 8.42
N ASN A 60 -14.01 6.40 8.93
CA ASN A 60 -14.12 5.91 10.30
C ASN A 60 -12.99 6.41 11.22
N ARG A 61 -13.07 7.68 11.65
CA ARG A 61 -12.17 8.25 12.68
C ARG A 61 -12.22 7.50 14.03
N GLU A 62 -13.20 6.62 14.23
CA GLU A 62 -13.36 5.80 15.44
C GLU A 62 -12.53 4.51 15.45
N MET A 63 -11.82 4.16 14.37
CA MET A 63 -11.05 2.90 14.26
C MET A 63 -9.55 3.00 14.60
N LYS A 64 -9.07 4.07 15.24
CA LYS A 64 -7.65 4.13 15.65
C LYS A 64 -7.41 3.23 16.87
N ASN A 65 -6.60 2.18 16.69
CA ASN A 65 -6.25 1.24 17.75
C ASN A 65 -4.81 0.76 17.56
N ASN A 66 -3.90 1.30 18.38
CA ASN A 66 -2.47 1.02 18.31
C ASN A 66 -2.13 -0.46 18.49
N GLU A 67 -2.81 -1.16 19.40
CA GLU A 67 -2.57 -2.59 19.64
C GLU A 67 -2.97 -3.42 18.41
N LYS A 68 -4.12 -3.09 17.80
CA LYS A 68 -4.59 -3.77 16.60
C LYS A 68 -3.67 -3.49 15.41
N ALA A 69 -3.20 -2.25 15.25
CA ALA A 69 -2.20 -1.88 14.24
C ALA A 69 -0.90 -2.68 14.42
N LEU A 70 -0.36 -2.73 15.64
CA LEU A 70 0.87 -3.48 15.95
C LEU A 70 0.70 -4.98 15.69
N LYS A 71 -0.44 -5.56 16.06
CA LYS A 71 -0.74 -6.97 15.81
C LYS A 71 -0.75 -7.29 14.31
N PHE A 72 -1.39 -6.46 13.48
CA PHE A 72 -1.40 -6.64 12.03
C PHE A 72 0.00 -6.47 11.42
N LYS A 73 0.79 -5.49 11.90
CA LYS A 73 2.18 -5.32 11.51
C LYS A 73 3.01 -6.57 11.82
N ASP A 74 2.86 -7.16 13.00
CA ASP A 74 3.62 -8.35 13.40
C ASP A 74 3.20 -9.60 12.61
N ILE A 75 1.92 -9.71 12.26
CA ILE A 75 1.43 -10.74 11.32
C ILE A 75 2.06 -10.55 9.94
N GLY A 76 2.13 -9.31 9.44
CA GLY A 76 2.79 -8.98 8.18
C GLY A 76 4.27 -9.36 8.20
N ASN A 77 4.99 -9.05 9.28
CA ASN A 77 6.40 -9.43 9.46
C ASN A 77 6.58 -10.95 9.41
N LYS A 78 5.66 -11.72 10.03
CA LYS A 78 5.67 -13.18 9.98
C LYS A 78 5.51 -13.70 8.56
N PHE A 79 4.50 -13.24 7.82
CA PHE A 79 4.30 -13.65 6.42
C PHE A 79 5.45 -13.23 5.51
N PHE A 80 6.02 -12.05 5.76
CA PHE A 80 7.19 -11.56 5.02
C PHE A 80 8.40 -12.48 5.22
N GLY A 81 8.69 -12.88 6.46
CA GLY A 81 9.76 -13.82 6.78
C GLY A 81 9.55 -15.22 6.18
N GLN A 82 8.31 -15.58 5.85
CA GLN A 82 7.95 -16.83 5.16
C GLN A 82 7.96 -16.71 3.62
N GLY A 83 8.21 -15.53 3.07
CA GLY A 83 8.13 -15.28 1.62
C GLY A 83 6.70 -15.18 1.08
N GLU A 84 5.68 -15.15 1.94
CA GLU A 84 4.27 -15.04 1.56
C GLU A 84 3.87 -13.56 1.35
N TYR A 85 4.52 -12.91 0.38
CA TYR A 85 4.40 -11.47 0.16
C TYR A 85 2.97 -10.93 -0.04
N PRO A 86 2.06 -11.63 -0.76
CA PRO A 86 0.68 -11.17 -0.89
C PRO A 86 -0.03 -11.06 0.47
N LYS A 87 0.15 -12.04 1.36
CA LYS A 87 -0.45 -12.03 2.71
C LYS A 87 0.22 -11.02 3.63
N ALA A 88 1.53 -10.83 3.46
CA ALA A 88 2.25 -9.79 4.20
C ALA A 88 1.71 -8.40 3.85
N LEU A 89 1.52 -8.13 2.55
CA LEU A 89 0.99 -6.86 2.06
C LEU A 89 -0.44 -6.61 2.59
N GLU A 90 -1.30 -7.62 2.56
CA GLU A 90 -2.65 -7.54 3.13
C GLU A 90 -2.61 -7.21 4.63
N ALA A 91 -1.76 -7.89 5.40
CA ALA A 91 -1.62 -7.64 6.84
C ALA A 91 -1.09 -6.23 7.13
N TYR A 92 -0.08 -5.75 6.40
CA TYR A 92 0.41 -4.37 6.56
C TYR A 92 -0.64 -3.34 6.18
N SER A 93 -1.41 -3.57 5.13
CA SER A 93 -2.50 -2.68 4.71
C SER A 93 -3.56 -2.55 5.79
N ASN A 94 -3.93 -3.67 6.42
CA ASN A 94 -4.82 -3.66 7.58
C ASN A 94 -4.22 -2.91 8.77
N ALA A 95 -2.90 -3.01 9.01
CA ALA A 95 -2.25 -2.27 10.10
C ALA A 95 -2.41 -0.75 9.96
N VAL A 96 -2.28 -0.24 8.73
CA VAL A 96 -2.38 1.20 8.42
C VAL A 96 -3.78 1.75 8.72
N LEU A 97 -4.84 0.95 8.53
CA LEU A 97 -6.21 1.37 8.85
C LEU A 97 -6.41 1.70 10.33
N PHE A 98 -5.74 0.96 11.22
CA PHE A 98 -5.81 1.17 12.68
C PHE A 98 -4.73 2.10 13.22
N ALA A 99 -3.68 2.38 12.42
CA ALA A 99 -2.57 3.22 12.84
C ALA A 99 -3.03 4.68 13.04
N PRO A 100 -2.58 5.36 14.10
CA PRO A 100 -2.87 6.77 14.31
C PRO A 100 -2.34 7.58 13.12
N GLU A 101 -3.01 8.69 12.78
CA GLU A 101 -2.45 9.62 11.81
C GLU A 101 -1.17 10.21 12.41
N ASN A 102 -0.06 10.06 11.70
CA ASN A 102 1.16 10.77 12.05
C ASN A 102 0.90 12.26 11.72
N GLY A 103 0.86 13.10 12.75
CA GLY A 103 0.77 14.55 12.62
C GLY A 103 2.03 15.18 12.03
#